data_AF-A0A1B8SBE5-F1
#
_entry.id   AF-A0A1B8SBE5-F1
#
_cell.length_a   1.000
_cell.length_b   1.000
_cell.length_c   1.000
_cell.angle_alpha   90.00
_cell.angle_beta   90.00
_cell.angle_gamma   90.00
#
_symmetry.space_group_name_H-M   'P 1'
#
loop_
_entity.id
_entity.type
_entity.pdbx_description
1 polymer ?
#
loop_
_entity_poly.entity_id
_entity_poly.type
_entity_poly.pdbx_seq_one_letter_code
_entity_poly.pdbx_strand_id
1 'polypeptide(L)'
;MVFAGFSWRSRPKLALTAQGLAVRGWWRTRILAPDSLTRVRVTEFQRIGRTNRLLEIETDEDLLILSRWELGTDPRDVFDALTAAGYTGRAQG
;
A
#
# COMPACT_ATOMS: atom_id res chain seq x y z
N MET A 1 -18.36 0.00 -16.43
CA MET A 1 -17.98 -0.97 -15.39
C MET A 1 -17.83 -0.21 -14.09
N VAL A 2 -18.62 -0.56 -13.07
CA VAL A 2 -18.58 0.08 -11.76
C VAL A 2 -17.67 -0.78 -10.90
N PHE A 3 -16.51 -0.26 -10.51
CA PHE A 3 -15.65 -0.95 -9.55
C PHE A 3 -16.18 -0.66 -8.15
N ALA A 4 -16.75 -1.69 -7.53
CA ALA A 4 -17.22 -1.68 -6.17
C ALA A 4 -16.04 -1.39 -5.23
N GLY A 5 -16.12 -0.27 -4.51
CA GLY A 5 -15.19 0.03 -3.43
C GLY A 5 -15.33 -1.02 -2.34
N PHE A 6 -14.31 -1.87 -2.18
CA PHE A 6 -14.24 -2.87 -1.12
C PHE A 6 -13.89 -2.17 0.20
N SER A 7 -14.81 -1.37 0.75
CA SER A 7 -14.65 -0.78 2.07
C SER A 7 -15.16 -1.75 3.13
N TRP A 8 -14.39 -2.80 3.47
CA TRP A 8 -14.80 -3.67 4.58
C TRP A 8 -13.69 -3.94 5.61
N ARG A 9 -13.94 -3.37 6.80
CA ARG A 9 -13.54 -3.80 8.15
C ARG A 9 -12.06 -3.86 8.52
N SER A 10 -11.38 -2.76 8.31
CA SER A 10 -10.37 -2.19 9.22
C SER A 10 -10.40 -0.69 8.95
N ARG A 11 -9.94 0.20 9.84
CA ARG A 11 -9.61 1.56 9.38
C ARG A 11 -8.21 1.47 8.80
N PRO A 12 -8.05 1.03 7.54
CA PRO A 12 -6.76 0.62 7.06
C PRO A 12 -5.90 1.88 6.95
N LYS A 13 -4.61 1.74 7.24
CA LYS A 13 -3.68 2.85 7.14
C LYS A 13 -3.50 3.31 5.69
N LEU A 14 -3.97 2.51 4.72
CA LEU A 14 -3.83 2.73 3.29
C LEU A 14 -5.18 2.58 2.59
N ALA A 15 -5.53 3.52 1.71
CA ALA A 15 -6.74 3.46 0.90
C ALA A 15 -6.54 4.10 -0.47
N LEU A 16 -7.01 3.44 -1.52
CA LEU A 16 -7.18 4.07 -2.83
C LEU A 16 -8.44 4.93 -2.81
N THR A 17 -8.29 6.21 -3.18
CA THR A 17 -9.38 7.19 -3.22
C THR A 17 -9.40 7.89 -4.58
N ALA A 18 -10.47 8.64 -4.88
CA ALA A 18 -10.54 9.44 -6.09
C ALA A 18 -9.47 10.54 -6.17
N GLN A 19 -8.89 10.94 -5.03
CA GLN A 19 -7.83 11.96 -4.95
C GLN A 19 -6.42 11.37 -5.08
N GLY A 20 -6.30 10.03 -4.96
CA GLY A 20 -5.03 9.32 -4.94
C GLY A 20 -4.94 8.31 -3.80
N LEU A 21 -3.71 7.89 -3.49
CA LEU A 21 -3.43 6.89 -2.47
C LEU A 21 -3.34 7.57 -1.10
N ALA A 22 -4.38 7.41 -0.30
CA ALA A 22 -4.45 7.97 1.04
C ALA A 22 -3.66 7.09 2.03
N VAL A 23 -2.67 7.69 2.69
CA VAL A 23 -1.89 7.10 3.77
C VAL A 23 -2.24 7.83 5.07
N ARG A 24 -2.76 7.11 6.05
CA ARG A 24 -3.07 7.65 7.36
C ARG A 24 -1.82 7.68 8.24
N GLY A 25 -1.29 8.86 8.48
CA GLY A 25 -0.28 9.08 9.51
C GLY A 25 -0.90 9.18 10.90
N TRP A 26 -0.05 9.33 11.92
CA TRP A 26 -0.48 9.53 13.30
C TRP A 26 -1.29 10.83 13.48
N TRP A 27 -0.86 11.90 12.81
CA TRP A 27 -1.43 13.25 12.97
C TRP A 27 -2.30 13.70 11.78
N ARG A 28 -1.99 13.22 10.57
CA ARG A 28 -2.64 13.65 9.31
C ARG A 28 -2.70 12.51 8.30
N THR A 29 -3.68 12.58 7.41
CA THR A 29 -3.70 11.75 6.19
C THR A 29 -2.92 12.46 5.10
N ARG A 30 -2.03 11.74 4.42
CA ARG A 30 -1.28 12.19 3.25
C ARG A 30 -1.89 11.54 2.00
N ILE A 31 -2.02 12.29 0.91
CA ILE A 31 -2.43 11.75 -0.39
C ILE A 31 -1.17 11.64 -1.24
N LEU A 32 -0.90 10.44 -1.75
CA LEU A 32 0.21 10.15 -2.65
C LEU A 32 -0.30 10.04 -4.09
N ALA A 33 0.35 10.77 -4.99
CA ALA A 33 0.17 10.61 -6.42
C ALA A 33 1.03 9.44 -6.93
N PRO A 34 0.64 8.75 -8.02
CA PRO A 34 1.42 7.62 -8.55
C PRO A 34 2.90 7.95 -8.81
N ASP A 35 3.17 9.16 -9.32
CA ASP A 35 4.52 9.66 -9.62
C ASP A 35 5.39 9.92 -8.38
N SER A 36 4.78 10.12 -7.21
CA SER A 36 5.50 10.34 -5.96
C SER A 36 6.04 9.06 -5.31
N LEU A 37 5.67 7.88 -5.83
CA LEU A 37 6.19 6.61 -5.36
C LEU A 37 7.49 6.32 -6.10
N THR A 38 8.58 6.24 -5.35
CA THR A 38 9.87 5.83 -5.89
C THR A 38 9.92 4.32 -6.09
N ARG A 39 9.36 3.56 -5.15
CA ARG A 39 9.33 2.10 -5.22
C ARG A 39 8.15 1.52 -4.48
N VAL A 40 7.57 0.45 -5.02
CA VAL A 40 6.56 -0.37 -4.34
C VAL A 40 6.99 -1.82 -4.42
N ARG A 41 6.98 -2.53 -3.29
CA ARG A 41 7.30 -3.98 -3.29
C ARG A 41 6.61 -4.72 -2.15
N VAL A 42 6.57 -6.04 -2.28
CA VAL A 42 6.19 -6.94 -1.20
C VAL A 42 7.41 -7.74 -0.78
N THR A 43 7.71 -7.71 0.51
CA THR A 43 8.78 -8.51 1.11
C THR A 43 8.17 -9.64 1.91
N GLU A 44 8.65 -10.86 1.71
CA GLU A 44 8.22 -12.06 2.44
C GLU A 44 9.31 -12.54 3.39
N PHE A 45 8.92 -12.94 4.61
CA PHE A 45 9.81 -13.59 5.57
C PHE A 45 9.10 -14.74 6.28
N GLN A 46 9.89 -15.77 6.59
CA GLN A 46 9.43 -16.93 7.33
C GLN A 46 9.71 -16.72 8.83
N ARG A 47 8.66 -16.86 9.65
CA ARG A 47 8.74 -17.10 11.10
C ARG A 47 8.39 -18.56 11.35
N ILE A 48 8.64 -19.06 12.56
CA ILE A 48 8.36 -20.46 12.94
C ILE A 48 6.91 -20.83 12.57
N GLY A 49 6.76 -21.61 11.49
CA GLY A 49 5.47 -22.08 10.96
C GLY A 49 4.56 -21.02 10.35
N ARG A 50 5.01 -19.79 10.09
CA ARG A 50 4.18 -18.70 9.52
C ARG A 50 4.93 -17.87 8.49
N THR A 51 4.34 -17.72 7.31
CA THR A 51 4.78 -16.76 6.30
C THR A 51 4.19 -15.39 6.62
N ASN A 52 5.04 -14.40 6.81
CA ASN A 52 4.65 -13.01 7.00
C ASN A 52 5.10 -12.19 5.80
N ARG A 53 4.27 -11.24 5.38
CA ARG A 53 4.56 -10.30 4.31
C ARG A 53 4.47 -8.87 4.80
N LEU A 54 5.20 -7.99 4.14
CA LEU A 54 5.12 -6.54 4.31
C LEU A 54 4.98 -5.90 2.94
N LEU A 55 4.14 -4.88 2.87
CA LEU A 55 4.10 -3.94 1.76
C LEU A 55 5.06 -2.81 2.08
N GLU A 56 5.99 -2.55 1.17
CA GLU A 56 6.92 -1.43 1.27
C GLU A 56 6.59 -0.41 0.18
N ILE A 57 6.40 0.84 0.59
CA ILE A 57 6.15 1.98 -0.29
C ILE A 57 7.20 3.03 0.03
N GLU A 58 8.07 3.30 -0.91
CA GLU A 58 9.13 4.30 -0.84
C GLU A 58 8.70 5.53 -1.64
N THR A 59 8.86 6.71 -1.06
CA THR A 59 8.73 8.01 -1.71
C THR A 59 10.08 8.75 -1.61
N ASP A 60 10.19 9.94 -2.19
CA ASP A 60 11.39 10.76 -2.04
C ASP A 60 11.62 11.25 -0.59
N GLU A 61 10.59 11.20 0.26
CA GLU A 61 10.66 11.69 1.64
C GLU A 61 10.72 10.55 2.67
N ASP A 62 10.00 9.45 2.44
CA ASP A 62 9.70 8.47 3.47
C ASP A 62 9.67 7.02 2.94
N LEU A 63 9.93 6.05 3.83
CA LEU A 63 9.67 4.63 3.62
C LEU A 63 8.53 4.16 4.52
N LEU A 64 7.43 3.70 3.92
CA LEU A 64 6.30 3.10 4.61
C LEU A 64 6.41 1.58 4.55
N ILE A 65 6.40 0.94 5.72
CA ILE A 65 6.40 -0.52 5.84
C ILE A 65 5.09 -0.90 6.51
N LEU A 66 4.23 -1.62 5.78
CA LEU A 66 2.86 -1.91 6.21
C LEU A 66 2.63 -3.42 6.27
N SER A 67 2.17 -3.88 7.43
CA SER A 67 1.76 -5.28 7.62
C SER A 67 0.29 -5.50 7.30
N ARG A 68 -0.13 -6.76 7.23
CA ARG A 68 -1.56 -7.14 7.10
C ARG A 68 -2.46 -6.51 8.17
N TRP A 69 -1.92 -6.16 9.34
CA TRP A 69 -2.70 -5.54 10.42
C TRP A 69 -3.04 -4.08 10.12
N GLU A 70 -2.13 -3.35 9.47
CA GLU A 70 -2.36 -1.98 9.04
C GLU A 70 -3.18 -1.92 7.75
N LEU A 71 -3.02 -2.92 6.87
CA LEU A 71 -3.70 -3.00 5.58
C LEU A 71 -5.10 -3.61 5.66
N GLY A 72 -5.37 -4.43 6.67
CA GLY A 72 -6.62 -5.18 6.80
C GLY A 72 -6.74 -6.42 5.89
N THR A 73 -5.81 -6.61 4.95
CA THR A 73 -5.75 -7.77 4.04
C THR A 73 -4.31 -8.19 3.76
N ASP A 74 -4.08 -9.23 2.94
CA ASP A 74 -2.73 -9.67 2.56
C ASP A 74 -1.99 -8.55 1.80
N PRO A 75 -0.73 -8.24 2.18
CA PRO A 75 0.08 -7.24 1.49
C PRO A 75 0.25 -7.48 -0.02
N ARG A 76 0.19 -8.74 -0.47
CA ARG A 76 0.26 -9.07 -1.89
C ARG A 76 -0.99 -8.62 -2.64
N ASP A 77 -2.17 -8.84 -2.07
CA ASP A 77 -3.44 -8.40 -2.68
C ASP A 77 -3.47 -6.87 -2.81
N VAL A 78 -2.94 -6.16 -1.82
CA VAL A 78 -2.81 -4.70 -1.87
C VAL A 78 -1.82 -4.28 -2.95
N PHE A 79 -0.67 -4.94 -3.05
CA PHE A 79 0.32 -4.65 -4.09
C PHE A 79 -0.26 -4.84 -5.50
N ASP A 80 -1.00 -5.92 -5.73
CA ASP A 80 -1.65 -6.19 -7.01
C ASP A 80 -2.71 -5.12 -7.33
N ALA A 81 -3.50 -4.69 -6.34
CA ALA A 81 -4.46 -3.60 -6.49
C ALA A 81 -3.80 -2.24 -6.79
N LEU A 82 -2.68 -1.93 -6.11
CA LEU A 82 -1.89 -0.73 -6.37
C LEU A 82 -1.30 -0.75 -7.78
N THR A 83 -0.74 -1.89 -8.20
CA THR A 83 -0.20 -2.09 -9.54
C THR A 83 -1.28 -1.90 -10.60
N ALA A 84 -2.46 -2.49 -10.41
CA ALA A 84 -3.60 -2.32 -11.30
C ALA A 84 -4.10 -0.86 -11.37
N ALA A 85 -3.92 -0.09 -10.30
CA ALA A 85 -4.25 1.34 -10.23
C ALA A 85 -3.11 2.26 -10.72
N GLY A 86 -1.99 1.72 -11.19
CA GLY A 86 -0.85 2.49 -11.72
C GLY A 86 0.17 2.95 -10.67
N TYR A 87 0.06 2.48 -9.42
CA TYR A 87 1.02 2.75 -8.34
C TYR A 87 2.16 1.73 -8.33
N THR A 88 2.96 1.71 -9.39
CA THR A 88 4.07 0.74 -9.56
C THR A 88 5.42 1.25 -9.05
N GLY A 89 5.50 2.53 -8.70
CA GLY A 89 6.74 3.26 -8.49
C GLY A 89 7.33 3.74 -9.82
N ARG A 90 8.06 4.86 -9.79
CA ARG A 90 8.86 5.32 -10.93
C ARG A 90 9.96 4.28 -11.18
N ALA A 91 9.97 3.68 -12.37
CA ALA A 91 11.02 2.73 -12.74
C ALA A 91 12.37 3.40 -12.48
N GLN A 92 13.18 2.77 -11.63
CA GLN A 92 14.52 3.25 -11.27
C GLN A 92 15.32 3.28 -12.58
N GLY A 93 15.49 4.47 -13.16
CA GLY A 93 16.43 4.71 -14.26
C GLY A 93 17.87 4.62 -13.76
#